data_AF-A0AAD7Z0J7-F1
#
_entry.id   AF-A0AAD7Z0J7-F1
#
_cell.length_a   1.000
_cell.length_b   1.000
_cell.length_c   1.000
_cell.angle_alpha   90.00
_cell.angle_beta   90.00
_cell.angle_gamma   90.00
#
_symmetry.space_group_name_H-M   'P 1'
#
loop_
_entity.id
_entity.type
_entity.pdbx_description
1 polymer ?
#
loop_
_entity_poly.entity_id
_entity_poly.type
_entity_poly.pdbx_seq_one_letter_code
_entity_poly.pdbx_strand_id
1 'polypeptide(L)'
;MAATEATNPCLERLSGLDSIVLNQRVSDRKGNKYAVLSGEDILFDVIEEAQESGVFSGGNRRAFHMEGLDSTGEKVFSFRRPSMWLSDKIVLSMNDAVTSVVRMKPTALTPCFSINDAQDCPAYFVKGKLCTNASSYQLQTISKSTIGSIQKKHRGWRNELLSRNDDYVISFPADLAVHFKLAVIGACVLIDFRFHEYRRR
;
A
#
# COMPACT_ATOMS: atom_id res chain seq x y z
N MET A 1 -28.74 21.63 3.33
CA MET A 1 -28.98 20.25 2.85
C MET A 1 -27.62 19.60 2.66
N ALA A 2 -27.14 18.90 3.68
CA ALA A 2 -25.86 18.18 3.60
C ALA A 2 -26.11 16.94 2.73
N ALA A 3 -25.45 16.87 1.57
CA ALA A 3 -25.39 15.64 0.81
C ALA A 3 -24.71 14.61 1.71
N THR A 4 -25.45 13.60 2.17
CA THR A 4 -24.90 12.35 2.66
C THR A 4 -24.01 11.80 1.57
N GLU A 5 -22.69 11.97 1.70
CA GLU A 5 -21.70 11.25 0.89
C GLU A 5 -22.05 9.77 1.00
N ALA A 6 -22.51 9.17 -0.10
CA ALA A 6 -22.76 7.75 -0.15
C ALA A 6 -21.42 7.05 0.09
N THR A 7 -21.29 6.37 1.23
CA THR A 7 -20.08 5.62 1.55
C THR A 7 -19.90 4.55 0.48
N ASN A 8 -18.73 4.52 -0.17
CA ASN A 8 -18.45 3.54 -1.22
C ASN A 8 -18.54 2.10 -0.65
N PRO A 9 -19.25 1.16 -1.30
CA PRO A 9 -19.48 -0.18 -0.75
C PRO A 9 -18.20 -0.99 -0.55
N CYS A 10 -17.17 -0.78 -1.38
CA CYS A 10 -15.87 -1.43 -1.18
C CYS A 10 -15.15 -0.88 0.07
N LEU A 11 -15.32 0.41 0.40
CA LEU A 11 -14.80 0.98 1.65
C LEU A 11 -15.54 0.44 2.87
N GLU A 12 -16.86 0.27 2.78
CA GLU A 12 -17.65 -0.36 3.85
C GLU A 12 -17.21 -1.81 4.09
N ARG A 13 -16.99 -2.58 3.02
CA ARG A 13 -16.41 -3.93 3.13
C ARG A 13 -15.04 -3.88 3.80
N LEU A 14 -14.12 -3.03 3.34
CA LEU A 14 -12.79 -2.88 3.94
C LEU A 14 -12.87 -2.49 5.43
N SER A 15 -13.87 -1.72 5.83
CA SER A 15 -14.08 -1.33 7.22
C SER A 15 -14.29 -2.52 8.16
N GLY A 16 -14.94 -3.60 7.71
CA GLY A 16 -15.19 -4.79 8.53
C GLY A 16 -14.09 -5.85 8.51
N LEU A 17 -13.13 -5.76 7.57
CA LEU A 17 -12.09 -6.79 7.41
C LEU A 17 -10.94 -6.62 8.40
N ASP A 18 -10.34 -7.73 8.81
CA ASP A 18 -9.11 -7.80 9.60
C ASP A 18 -7.89 -8.17 8.76
N SER A 19 -8.11 -8.59 7.52
CA SER A 19 -7.07 -9.06 6.61
C SER A 19 -7.45 -8.89 5.15
N ILE A 20 -6.44 -8.66 4.32
CA ILE A 20 -6.55 -8.56 2.85
C ILE A 20 -5.29 -9.13 2.21
N VAL A 21 -5.37 -9.39 0.91
CA VAL A 21 -4.22 -9.72 0.07
C VAL A 21 -3.98 -8.58 -0.91
N LEU A 22 -2.76 -8.05 -0.95
CA LEU A 22 -2.31 -7.19 -2.03
C LEU A 22 -1.56 -8.06 -3.03
N ASN A 23 -2.23 -8.40 -4.13
CA ASN A 23 -1.66 -9.14 -5.25
C ASN A 23 -1.04 -8.14 -6.21
N GLN A 24 0.26 -8.23 -6.45
CA GLN A 24 0.85 -7.50 -7.55
C GLN A 24 0.39 -8.13 -8.87
N ARG A 25 -0.07 -7.31 -9.82
CA ARG A 25 -0.37 -7.74 -11.19
C ARG A 25 0.81 -7.44 -12.11
N VAL A 26 0.78 -7.99 -13.32
CA VAL A 26 1.87 -7.81 -14.30
C VAL A 26 2.14 -6.33 -14.50
N SER A 27 3.35 -5.91 -14.14
CA SER A 27 3.88 -4.59 -14.48
C SER A 27 4.26 -4.61 -15.95
N ASP A 28 3.51 -3.92 -16.79
CA ASP A 28 3.85 -3.72 -18.20
C ASP A 28 4.70 -2.44 -18.34
N ARG A 29 5.01 -2.03 -19.58
CA ARG A 29 5.71 -0.75 -19.83
C ARG A 29 4.92 0.49 -19.35
N LYS A 30 3.65 0.35 -18.95
CA LYS A 30 2.73 1.44 -18.59
C LYS A 30 2.68 1.72 -17.08
N GLY A 31 3.22 0.86 -16.22
CA GLY A 31 3.29 1.11 -14.77
C GLY A 31 3.01 -0.11 -13.90
N ASN A 32 3.11 0.06 -12.58
CA ASN A 32 2.74 -0.97 -11.61
C ASN A 32 1.22 -1.08 -11.47
N LYS A 33 0.73 -2.31 -11.27
CA LYS A 33 -0.67 -2.62 -11.05
C LYS A 33 -0.78 -3.57 -9.86
N TYR A 34 -1.74 -3.35 -8.99
CA TYR A 34 -2.03 -4.22 -7.86
C TYR A 34 -3.53 -4.45 -7.76
N ALA A 35 -3.92 -5.58 -7.18
CA ALA A 35 -5.29 -5.84 -6.76
C ALA A 35 -5.33 -6.04 -5.25
N VAL A 36 -6.28 -5.39 -4.59
CA VAL A 36 -6.60 -5.58 -3.18
C VAL A 36 -7.74 -6.59 -3.10
N LEU A 37 -7.47 -7.77 -2.52
CA LEU A 37 -8.43 -8.85 -2.41
C LEU A 37 -8.92 -9.08 -0.97
N SER A 38 -10.18 -9.45 -0.87
CA SER A 38 -10.84 -10.00 0.30
C SER A 38 -11.23 -11.44 0.02
N GLY A 39 -10.34 -12.40 0.29
CA GLY A 39 -10.50 -13.77 -0.20
C GLY A 39 -10.27 -13.83 -1.72
N GLU A 40 -11.26 -14.28 -2.47
CA GLU A 40 -11.21 -14.33 -3.94
C GLU A 40 -11.75 -13.05 -4.60
N ASP A 41 -12.48 -12.21 -3.85
CA ASP A 41 -13.08 -10.98 -4.37
C ASP A 41 -12.06 -9.85 -4.45
N ILE A 42 -12.07 -9.12 -5.57
CA ILE A 42 -11.31 -7.88 -5.72
C ILE A 42 -12.13 -6.73 -5.12
N LEU A 43 -11.57 -6.06 -4.13
CA LEU A 43 -12.13 -4.82 -3.57
C LEU A 43 -11.70 -3.60 -4.37
N PHE A 44 -10.41 -3.52 -4.70
CA PHE A 44 -9.84 -2.39 -5.41
C PHE A 44 -8.79 -2.84 -6.42
N ASP A 45 -8.80 -2.22 -7.60
CA ASP A 45 -7.65 -2.21 -8.51
C ASP A 45 -6.83 -0.95 -8.25
N VAL A 46 -5.54 -1.10 -7.96
CA VAL A 46 -4.61 0.01 -7.73
C VAL A 46 -3.66 0.12 -8.92
N ILE A 47 -3.85 1.15 -9.73
CA ILE A 47 -3.22 1.28 -11.04
C ILE A 47 -2.35 2.52 -11.04
N GLU A 48 -1.07 2.35 -11.40
CA GLU A 48 -0.19 3.47 -11.69
C GLU A 48 -0.55 4.15 -13.01
N GLU A 49 -0.74 5.47 -12.97
CA GLU A 49 -0.96 6.26 -14.17
C GLU A 49 0.27 6.24 -15.09
N ALA A 50 0.05 6.08 -16.39
CA ALA A 50 1.10 6.14 -17.38
C ALA A 50 1.71 7.55 -17.42
N GLN A 51 3.01 7.66 -17.15
CA GLN A 51 3.70 8.94 -17.26
C GLN A 51 3.96 9.24 -18.75
N GLU A 52 3.27 10.24 -19.31
CA GLU A 52 3.34 10.60 -20.73
C GLU A 52 4.70 11.15 -21.20
N SER A 53 5.67 11.39 -20.30
CA SER A 53 6.97 11.94 -20.70
C SER A 53 8.14 11.37 -19.90
N GLY A 54 9.05 10.66 -20.58
CA GLY A 54 10.51 10.82 -20.48
C GLY A 54 11.27 10.59 -19.16
N VAL A 55 10.65 10.24 -18.03
CA VAL A 55 11.35 10.10 -16.74
C VAL A 55 11.50 8.62 -16.33
N PHE A 56 12.07 7.81 -17.22
CA PHE A 56 12.63 6.50 -16.85
C PHE A 56 13.95 6.61 -16.05
N SER A 57 14.38 7.83 -15.70
CA SER A 57 15.58 8.09 -14.89
C SER A 57 15.20 8.24 -13.42
N GLY A 58 15.30 7.15 -12.66
CA GLY A 58 15.04 7.17 -11.20
C GLY A 58 14.89 5.80 -10.54
N GLY A 59 14.65 4.72 -11.32
CA GLY A 59 14.48 3.36 -10.77
C GLY A 59 13.44 3.33 -9.64
N ASN A 60 13.73 2.61 -8.56
CA ASN A 60 12.89 2.55 -7.35
C ASN A 60 12.79 3.87 -6.55
N ARG A 61 13.39 4.96 -7.03
CA ARG A 61 13.28 6.30 -6.44
C ARG A 61 12.35 7.24 -7.22
N ARG A 62 11.83 6.85 -8.39
CA ARG A 62 10.96 7.71 -9.22
C ARG A 62 9.63 8.08 -8.53
N ALA A 63 9.11 9.25 -8.85
CA ALA A 63 7.76 9.65 -8.47
C ALA A 63 6.72 8.74 -9.16
N PHE A 64 5.55 8.58 -8.52
CA PHE A 64 4.41 7.88 -9.11
C PHE A 64 3.09 8.43 -8.58
N HIS A 65 2.03 8.23 -9.36
CA HIS A 65 0.65 8.43 -8.97
C HIS A 65 -0.11 7.13 -9.26
N MET A 66 -0.83 6.62 -8.26
CA MET A 66 -1.67 5.45 -8.42
C MET A 66 -3.09 5.78 -8.00
N GLU A 67 -4.07 5.30 -8.76
CA GLU A 67 -5.49 5.40 -8.44
C GLU A 67 -6.01 4.06 -7.95
N GLY A 68 -6.77 4.08 -6.85
CA GLY A 68 -7.51 2.94 -6.33
C GLY A 68 -8.95 3.00 -6.83
N LEU A 69 -9.29 2.10 -7.75
CA LEU A 69 -10.61 1.97 -8.37
C LEU A 69 -11.40 0.87 -7.66
N ASP A 70 -12.70 1.06 -7.46
CA ASP A 70 -13.58 -0.01 -6.94
C ASP A 70 -13.98 -1.03 -8.03
N SER A 71 -14.88 -1.95 -7.68
CA SER A 71 -15.39 -2.98 -8.59
C SER A 71 -16.15 -2.44 -9.80
N THR A 72 -16.59 -1.18 -9.77
CA THR A 72 -17.29 -0.51 -10.87
C THR A 72 -16.33 0.29 -11.77
N GLY A 73 -15.07 0.42 -11.36
CA GLY A 73 -14.06 1.23 -12.03
C GLY A 73 -14.06 2.70 -11.59
N GLU A 74 -14.84 3.06 -10.57
CA GLU A 74 -14.86 4.41 -10.01
C GLU A 74 -13.68 4.63 -9.06
N LYS A 75 -13.07 5.81 -9.15
CA LYS A 75 -11.96 6.21 -8.28
C LYS A 75 -12.43 6.42 -6.85
N VAL A 76 -11.79 5.72 -5.91
CA VAL A 76 -12.09 5.80 -4.47
C VAL A 76 -10.98 6.52 -3.70
N PHE A 77 -9.72 6.25 -4.03
CA PHE A 77 -8.58 6.87 -3.39
C PHE A 77 -7.41 7.01 -4.36
N SER A 78 -6.39 7.77 -3.96
CA SER A 78 -5.14 7.86 -4.72
C SER A 78 -3.92 7.82 -3.80
N PHE A 79 -2.85 7.22 -4.30
CA PHE A 79 -1.53 7.26 -3.71
C PHE A 79 -0.61 8.11 -4.57
N ARG A 80 -0.08 9.19 -3.98
CA ARG A 80 0.88 10.05 -4.66
C ARG A 80 2.24 10.03 -3.97
N ARG A 81 3.27 9.66 -4.71
CA ARG A 81 4.67 9.81 -4.31
C ARG A 81 5.30 10.98 -5.06
N PRO A 82 5.53 12.13 -4.41
CA PRO A 82 5.84 13.38 -5.12
C PRO A 82 7.29 13.59 -5.57
N SER A 83 8.31 12.99 -4.94
CA SER A 83 9.71 13.37 -5.22
C SER A 83 10.69 12.20 -5.24
N MET A 84 11.70 12.35 -6.11
CA MET A 84 12.88 11.48 -6.23
C MET A 84 13.98 11.77 -5.20
N TRP A 85 14.01 12.97 -4.63
CA TRP A 85 15.18 13.50 -3.93
C TRP A 85 14.95 13.74 -2.43
N LEU A 86 13.71 14.03 -2.01
CA LEU A 86 13.38 14.33 -0.61
C LEU A 86 12.35 13.36 -0.05
N SER A 87 12.62 12.91 1.19
CA SER A 87 11.78 12.10 2.09
C SER A 87 10.81 11.14 1.39
N ASP A 88 11.17 9.86 1.36
CA ASP A 88 10.35 8.85 0.69
C ASP A 88 8.98 8.72 1.37
N LYS A 89 7.93 9.19 0.69
CA LYS A 89 6.58 9.28 1.25
C LYS A 89 5.51 8.98 0.21
N ILE A 90 4.37 8.47 0.69
CA ILE A 90 3.12 8.38 -0.06
C ILE A 90 2.08 9.26 0.64
N VAL A 91 1.42 10.09 -0.15
CA VAL A 91 0.24 10.84 0.28
C VAL A 91 -0.99 10.07 -0.16
N LEU A 92 -1.82 9.65 0.79
CA LEU A 92 -3.13 9.05 0.54
C LEU A 92 -4.16 10.18 0.49
N SER A 93 -4.95 10.21 -0.58
CA SER A 93 -6.09 11.12 -0.71
C SER A 93 -7.37 10.35 -1.02
N MET A 94 -8.47 10.74 -0.38
CA MET A 94 -9.83 10.24 -0.62
C MET A 94 -10.72 11.45 -0.84
N ASN A 95 -11.63 11.40 -1.82
CA ASN A 95 -12.47 12.55 -2.22
C ASN A 95 -11.62 13.84 -2.41
N ASP A 96 -10.45 13.69 -3.04
CA ASP A 96 -9.45 14.75 -3.28
C ASP A 96 -8.89 15.47 -2.03
N ALA A 97 -9.18 14.95 -0.83
CA ALA A 97 -8.63 15.43 0.43
C ALA A 97 -7.55 14.47 0.96
N VAL A 98 -6.47 15.02 1.52
CA VAL A 98 -5.42 14.20 2.15
C VAL A 98 -5.97 13.59 3.44
N THR A 99 -5.96 12.27 3.53
CA THR A 99 -6.45 11.54 4.71
C THR A 99 -5.32 10.88 5.51
N SER A 100 -4.19 10.58 4.88
CA SER A 100 -3.02 10.01 5.57
C SER A 100 -1.73 10.26 4.79
N VAL A 101 -0.61 10.28 5.51
CA VAL A 101 0.73 10.34 4.92
C VAL A 101 1.57 9.17 5.43
N VAL A 102 2.10 8.36 4.52
CA VAL A 102 3.05 7.29 4.84
C VAL A 102 4.47 7.83 4.60
N ARG A 103 5.34 7.79 5.60
CA ARG A 103 6.74 8.25 5.51
C ARG A 103 7.73 7.15 5.84
N MET A 104 8.68 6.88 4.96
CA MET A 104 9.84 6.06 5.30
C MET A 104 10.74 6.85 6.25
N LYS A 105 11.05 6.27 7.41
CA LYS A 105 12.01 6.80 8.36
C LYS A 105 13.36 6.14 8.14
N PRO A 106 14.47 6.91 8.12
CA PRO A 106 15.79 6.32 8.15
C PRO A 106 16.02 5.66 9.50
N THR A 107 16.46 4.41 9.48
CA THR A 107 16.71 3.58 10.65
C THR A 107 17.94 2.72 10.38
N ALA A 108 18.76 2.48 11.42
CA ALA A 108 20.10 1.91 11.24
C ALA A 108 20.12 0.45 10.76
N LEU A 109 19.06 -0.32 11.02
CA LEU A 109 19.11 -1.79 10.88
C LEU A 109 17.90 -2.39 10.15
N THR A 110 16.72 -1.79 10.25
CA THR A 110 15.50 -2.32 9.64
C THR A 110 14.68 -1.21 9.01
N PRO A 111 14.01 -1.44 7.88
CA PRO A 111 13.11 -0.44 7.31
C PRO A 111 11.96 -0.10 8.28
N CYS A 112 11.68 1.19 8.43
CA CYS A 112 10.61 1.69 9.28
C CYS A 112 9.77 2.71 8.50
N PHE A 113 8.46 2.57 8.56
CA PHE A 113 7.50 3.50 7.96
C PHE A 113 6.58 4.05 9.04
N SER A 114 6.37 5.35 9.01
CA SER A 114 5.41 6.07 9.84
C SER A 114 4.12 6.20 9.05
N ILE A 115 3.01 5.77 9.61
CA ILE A 115 1.67 6.05 9.09
C ILE A 115 1.15 7.22 9.91
N ASN A 116 0.94 8.34 9.24
CA ASN A 116 0.54 9.61 9.84
C ASN A 116 -0.91 9.94 9.45
N ASP A 117 -1.57 10.73 10.29
CA ASP A 117 -2.88 11.31 9.96
C ASP A 117 -2.79 12.40 8.86
N ALA A 118 -3.91 13.06 8.58
CA ALA A 118 -4.00 14.15 7.60
C ALA A 118 -3.13 15.37 7.95
N GLN A 119 -2.82 15.57 9.23
CA GLN A 119 -1.94 16.63 9.75
C GLN A 119 -0.47 16.19 9.78
N ASP A 120 -0.14 15.04 9.20
CA ASP A 120 1.20 14.46 9.18
C ASP A 120 1.74 14.12 10.59
N CYS A 121 0.85 13.91 11.56
CA CYS A 121 1.17 13.47 12.91
C CYS A 121 1.19 11.92 12.99
N PRO A 122 2.23 11.28 13.56
CA PRO A 122 2.34 9.82 13.59
C PRO A 122 1.24 9.12 14.39
N ALA A 123 0.55 8.17 13.76
CA ALA A 123 -0.48 7.34 14.39
C ALA A 123 -0.02 5.88 14.57
N TYR A 124 0.66 5.32 13.55
CA TYR A 124 1.16 3.94 13.57
C TYR A 124 2.54 3.82 12.93
N PHE A 125 3.17 2.66 13.13
CA PHE A 125 4.45 2.31 12.53
C PHE A 125 4.39 0.96 11.84
N VAL A 126 4.96 0.85 10.65
CA VAL A 126 5.24 -0.42 9.98
C VAL A 126 6.74 -0.67 10.05
N LYS A 127 7.17 -1.68 10.81
CA LYS A 127 8.60 -1.98 11.03
C LYS A 127 8.99 -3.35 10.51
N GLY A 128 10.07 -3.41 9.74
CA GLY A 128 10.68 -4.67 9.32
C GLY A 128 11.33 -5.39 10.50
N LYS A 129 11.31 -6.72 10.47
CA LYS A 129 12.05 -7.56 11.44
C LYS A 129 13.55 -7.54 11.13
N LEU A 130 14.37 -7.47 12.18
CA LEU A 130 15.83 -7.57 12.09
C LEU A 130 16.23 -8.91 11.46
N CYS A 131 17.19 -8.90 10.54
CA CYS A 131 17.74 -10.10 9.88
C CYS A 131 16.74 -10.92 9.03
N THR A 132 15.58 -10.37 8.68
CA THR A 132 14.68 -11.00 7.69
C THR A 132 14.90 -10.38 6.33
N ASN A 133 14.79 -11.16 5.25
CA ASN A 133 15.02 -10.78 3.84
C ASN A 133 13.99 -9.75 3.28
N ALA A 134 13.60 -8.74 4.07
CA ALA A 134 12.58 -7.75 3.73
C ALA A 134 11.22 -8.36 3.35
N SER A 135 10.83 -9.44 4.05
CA SER A 135 9.62 -10.22 3.76
C SER A 135 8.53 -10.08 4.81
N SER A 136 8.82 -9.52 5.99
CA SER A 136 7.86 -9.43 7.10
C SER A 136 8.02 -8.11 7.86
N TYR A 137 6.89 -7.45 8.04
CA TYR A 137 6.78 -6.16 8.72
C TYR A 137 5.65 -6.21 9.75
N GLN A 138 5.84 -5.59 10.91
CA GLN A 138 4.85 -5.48 11.98
C GLN A 138 4.19 -4.10 11.92
N LEU A 139 2.85 -4.08 11.96
CA LEU A 139 2.07 -2.88 12.22
C LEU A 139 1.99 -2.68 13.73
N GLN A 140 2.49 -1.54 14.19
CA GLN A 140 2.63 -1.19 15.60
C GLN A 140 1.93 0.12 15.92
N THR A 141 1.39 0.23 17.13
CA THR A 141 0.94 1.50 17.72
C THR A 141 2.14 2.38 18.11
N ILE A 142 1.86 3.61 18.54
CA ILE A 142 2.86 4.52 19.12
C ILE A 142 3.55 3.89 20.34
N SER A 143 2.80 3.12 21.14
CA SER A 143 3.32 2.37 22.30
C SER A 143 4.14 1.12 21.93
N LYS A 144 4.41 0.89 20.64
CA LYS A 144 5.13 -0.27 20.09
C LYS A 144 4.40 -1.62 20.25
N SER A 145 3.11 -1.60 20.58
CA SER A 145 2.28 -2.81 20.61
C SER A 145 1.98 -3.26 19.18
N THR A 146 2.21 -4.53 18.87
CA THR A 146 1.92 -5.08 17.53
C THR A 146 0.43 -5.37 17.40
N ILE A 147 -0.19 -4.81 16.37
CA ILE A 147 -1.64 -4.93 16.10
C ILE A 147 -1.94 -5.57 14.73
N GLY A 148 -0.90 -5.84 13.94
CA GLY A 148 -1.05 -6.37 12.59
C GLY A 148 0.30 -6.63 11.93
N SER A 149 0.28 -7.03 10.67
CA SER A 149 1.50 -7.31 9.92
C SER A 149 1.30 -7.22 8.40
N ILE A 150 2.41 -6.97 7.69
CA ILE A 150 2.52 -7.13 6.23
C ILE A 150 3.52 -8.26 5.99
N GLN A 151 3.12 -9.28 5.25
CA GLN A 151 3.94 -10.46 4.98
C GLN A 151 3.96 -10.78 3.49
N LYS A 152 5.15 -10.77 2.90
CA LYS A 152 5.38 -11.21 1.52
C LYS A 152 5.38 -12.74 1.46
N LYS A 153 4.39 -13.33 0.80
CA LYS A 153 4.38 -14.75 0.46
C LYS A 153 5.29 -14.98 -0.75
N HIS A 154 6.37 -15.72 -0.53
CA HIS A 154 7.26 -16.16 -1.62
C HIS A 154 6.72 -17.49 -2.17
N ARG A 155 6.73 -17.65 -3.50
CA ARG A 155 6.40 -18.91 -4.20
C ARG A 155 7.32 -20.03 -3.69
N GLY A 156 6.79 -21.09 -3.08
CA GLY A 156 7.66 -22.21 -2.69
C GLY A 156 7.09 -23.40 -1.92
N TRP A 157 5.92 -23.36 -1.28
CA TRP A 157 5.45 -24.52 -0.48
C TRP A 157 4.27 -25.30 -1.09
N ARG A 158 3.40 -24.72 -1.92
CA ARG A 158 2.31 -25.48 -2.57
C ARG A 158 2.07 -25.03 -4.02
N ASN A 159 1.85 -26.02 -4.89
CA ASN A 159 1.38 -25.87 -6.27
C ASN A 159 0.08 -25.07 -6.29
N GLU A 160 0.06 -23.88 -6.89
CA GLU A 160 -1.15 -23.36 -7.53
C GLU A 160 -0.77 -22.63 -8.83
N LEU A 161 -1.41 -23.08 -9.89
CA LEU A 161 -0.97 -23.01 -11.27
C LEU A 161 -1.21 -21.65 -11.96
N LEU A 162 -1.56 -20.57 -11.25
CA LEU A 162 -2.20 -19.41 -11.93
C LEU A 162 -1.72 -17.99 -11.56
N SER A 163 -0.84 -17.78 -10.58
CA SER A 163 -0.28 -16.43 -10.35
C SER A 163 1.24 -16.43 -10.38
N ARG A 164 1.81 -15.67 -11.32
CA ARG A 164 3.26 -15.48 -11.53
C ARG A 164 3.84 -14.36 -10.64
N ASN A 165 3.03 -13.78 -9.75
CA ASN A 165 3.35 -12.54 -9.05
C ASN A 165 3.50 -12.72 -7.52
N ASP A 166 4.09 -11.72 -6.87
CA ASP A 166 4.26 -11.68 -5.42
C ASP A 166 2.95 -11.25 -4.73
N ASP A 167 2.55 -12.02 -3.72
CA ASP A 167 1.39 -11.72 -2.87
C ASP A 167 1.83 -11.21 -1.51
N TYR A 168 1.21 -10.12 -1.04
CA TYR A 168 1.38 -9.63 0.32
C TYR A 168 0.11 -9.86 1.11
N VAL A 169 0.21 -10.57 2.24
CA VAL A 169 -0.89 -10.66 3.21
C VAL A 169 -0.74 -9.51 4.20
N ILE A 170 -1.78 -8.70 4.29
CA ILE A 170 -1.86 -7.58 5.22
C ILE A 170 -2.91 -7.93 6.27
N SER A 171 -2.56 -7.74 7.54
CA SER A 171 -3.43 -7.95 8.70
C SER A 171 -3.43 -6.70 9.58
N PHE A 172 -4.60 -6.34 10.09
CA PHE A 172 -4.84 -5.20 10.98
C PHE A 172 -6.11 -5.44 11.80
N PRO A 173 -6.36 -4.68 12.87
CA PRO A 173 -7.60 -4.81 13.63
C PRO A 173 -8.82 -4.45 12.77
N ALA A 174 -9.94 -5.17 12.95
CA ALA A 174 -11.18 -4.89 12.22
C ALA A 174 -11.71 -3.47 12.49
N ASP A 175 -11.53 -2.98 13.71
CA ASP A 175 -11.92 -1.63 14.17
C ASP A 175 -10.96 -0.51 13.73
N LEU A 176 -9.88 -0.82 13.00
CA LEU A 176 -8.97 0.19 12.48
C LEU A 176 -9.69 1.07 11.44
N ALA A 177 -9.55 2.39 11.55
CA ALA A 177 -10.20 3.30 10.61
C ALA A 177 -9.78 3.03 9.16
N VAL A 178 -10.72 3.13 8.22
CA VAL A 178 -10.56 2.74 6.81
C VAL A 178 -9.39 3.47 6.15
N HIS A 179 -9.20 4.77 6.40
CA HIS A 179 -8.09 5.54 5.86
C HIS A 179 -6.73 5.02 6.35
N PHE A 180 -6.62 4.53 7.60
CA PHE A 180 -5.40 3.88 8.08
C PHE A 180 -5.20 2.50 7.46
N LYS A 181 -6.26 1.72 7.22
CA LYS A 181 -6.17 0.46 6.45
C LYS A 181 -5.61 0.71 5.05
N LEU A 182 -6.14 1.72 4.34
CA LEU A 182 -5.61 2.17 3.05
C LEU A 182 -4.16 2.68 3.16
N ALA A 183 -3.80 3.38 4.24
CA ALA A 183 -2.42 3.81 4.45
C ALA A 183 -1.46 2.62 4.68
N VAL A 184 -1.90 1.54 5.33
CA VAL A 184 -1.13 0.28 5.43
C VAL A 184 -0.94 -0.36 4.06
N ILE A 185 -1.97 -0.34 3.19
CA ILE A 185 -1.85 -0.76 1.78
C ILE A 185 -0.82 0.11 1.06
N GLY A 186 -0.88 1.44 1.22
CA GLY A 186 0.11 2.37 0.67
C GLY A 186 1.53 2.07 1.16
N ALA A 187 1.71 1.76 2.45
CA ALA A 187 2.99 1.33 2.99
C ALA A 187 3.48 0.03 2.32
N CYS A 188 2.59 -0.93 2.07
CA CYS A 188 2.91 -2.17 1.35
C CYS A 188 3.34 -1.90 -0.10
N VAL A 189 2.64 -1.01 -0.81
CA VAL A 189 3.00 -0.55 -2.16
C VAL A 189 4.41 0.07 -2.13
N LEU A 190 4.69 0.95 -1.17
CA LEU A 190 6.01 1.57 -1.03
C LEU A 190 7.12 0.54 -0.74
N ILE A 191 6.83 -0.47 0.08
CA ILE A 191 7.74 -1.58 0.38
C ILE A 191 8.06 -2.35 -0.90
N ASP A 192 7.05 -2.77 -1.66
CA ASP A 192 7.24 -3.50 -2.91
C ASP A 192 8.07 -2.68 -3.90
N PHE A 193 7.68 -1.42 -4.09
CA PHE A 193 8.36 -0.48 -4.97
C PHE A 193 9.84 -0.30 -4.59
N ARG A 194 10.14 -0.07 -3.32
CA ARG A 194 11.51 0.22 -2.87
C ARG A 194 12.42 -1.00 -2.86
N PHE A 195 11.92 -2.16 -2.45
CA PHE A 195 12.78 -3.31 -2.16
C PHE A 195 12.71 -4.42 -3.20
N HIS A 196 11.65 -4.48 -4.03
CA HIS A 196 11.41 -5.62 -4.92
C HIS A 196 11.26 -5.26 -6.40
N GLU A 197 11.09 -3.98 -6.76
CA GLU A 197 11.01 -3.53 -8.18
C GLU A 197 12.29 -3.86 -8.98
N TYR A 198 13.49 -3.73 -8.37
CA TYR A 198 14.76 -3.95 -9.07
C TYR A 198 15.11 -5.43 -9.31
N ARG A 199 14.58 -6.37 -8.51
CA ARG A 199 14.82 -7.82 -8.71
C ARG A 199 14.11 -8.40 -9.95
N ARG A 200 13.40 -7.57 -10.71
CA ARG A 200 12.50 -7.97 -11.79
C ARG A 200 12.92 -7.47 -13.19
N ARG A 201 14.08 -6.82 -13.33
CA ARG A 201 14.70 -6.48 -14.62
C ARG A 201 15.92 -7.33 -14.90
#